data_AF-A0A7S1V2E3-F1
#
_entry.id   AF-A0A7S1V2E3-F1
#
_cell.length_a   1.000
_cell.length_b   1.000
_cell.length_c   1.000
_cell.angle_alpha   90.00
_cell.angle_beta   90.00
_cell.angle_gamma   90.00
#
_symmetry.space_group_name_H-M   'P 1'
#
loop_
_entity.id
_entity.type
_entity.pdbx_description
1 polymer ?
#
loop_
_entity_poly.entity_id
_entity_poly.type
_entity_poly.pdbx_seq_one_letter_code
_entity_poly.pdbx_strand_id
1 'polypeptide(L)'
;SSVIGMLFLLFLLIASTTTGKQEQPTSAADAVTSIIADNDDDRDDASTTIIQAQVDWIRHLGGTISDRIEIRRIVEDEHDQQSTPGFGIFAKEDIAMDETLFVIPREAILDEGEFRNDDEEQQRSGTSSSSISCATVWNLMKQLRLGSESKYAPYIAYLQTYYMNSSDEVVRPTIPSGWSTAGQELLLRLVVPNELDETDDLPPSEPITWLAEYDETCGSSTSSTTRKKSKDPLEDQAALVFLQKGWDTVMIPIYDMLRHRNGENK
;
A
#
# COMPACT_ATOMS: atom_id res chain seq x y z
N SER A 1 5.38 -29.07 84.13
CA SER A 1 5.42 -27.73 83.51
C SER A 1 6.59 -27.63 82.57
N SER A 2 6.33 -27.64 81.26
CA SER A 2 6.91 -26.76 80.22
C SER A 2 6.83 -27.48 78.88
N VAL A 3 5.96 -26.93 78.05
CA VAL A 3 5.74 -27.28 76.65
C VAL A 3 6.58 -26.29 75.85
N ILE A 4 7.44 -26.76 74.94
CA ILE A 4 7.98 -25.94 73.86
C ILE A 4 7.76 -26.73 72.57
N GLY A 5 6.79 -26.25 71.80
CA GLY A 5 6.37 -26.79 70.51
C GLY A 5 7.33 -26.40 69.40
N MET A 6 7.60 -27.36 68.52
CA MET A 6 8.41 -27.19 67.32
C MET A 6 7.46 -26.98 66.14
N LEU A 7 7.44 -25.75 65.61
CA LEU A 7 6.66 -25.34 64.44
C LEU A 7 7.38 -25.85 63.18
N PHE A 8 6.78 -26.80 62.45
CA PHE A 8 7.22 -27.15 61.10
C PHE A 8 6.45 -26.29 60.10
N LEU A 9 7.17 -25.37 59.44
CA LEU A 9 6.67 -24.56 58.33
C LEU A 9 6.86 -25.34 57.02
N LEU A 10 5.77 -25.84 56.47
CA LEU A 10 5.70 -26.48 55.16
C LEU A 10 5.52 -25.38 54.09
N PHE A 11 6.57 -25.04 53.36
CA PHE A 11 6.46 -24.18 52.18
C PHE A 11 5.97 -25.02 50.99
N LEU A 12 4.70 -24.86 50.61
CA LEU A 12 4.18 -25.31 49.33
C LEU A 12 4.63 -24.31 48.25
N LEU A 13 5.59 -24.71 47.41
CA LEU A 13 5.83 -24.05 46.13
C LEU A 13 4.74 -24.49 45.15
N ILE A 14 3.78 -23.60 44.88
CA ILE A 14 2.87 -23.75 43.74
C ILE A 14 3.57 -23.08 42.55
N ALA A 15 4.21 -23.89 41.71
CA ALA A 15 4.64 -23.44 40.39
C ALA A 15 3.38 -23.29 39.53
N SER A 16 2.89 -22.05 39.39
CA SER A 16 1.83 -21.72 38.45
C SER A 16 2.43 -21.62 37.05
N THR A 17 2.31 -22.69 36.27
CA THR A 17 2.61 -22.65 34.84
C THR A 17 1.43 -21.97 34.13
N THR A 18 1.49 -20.65 34.00
CA THR A 18 0.61 -19.91 33.10
C THR A 18 0.98 -20.28 31.66
N THR A 19 0.31 -21.30 31.14
CA THR A 19 0.18 -21.53 29.71
C THR A 19 -0.68 -20.40 29.17
N GLY A 20 -0.03 -19.32 28.72
CA GLY A 20 -0.69 -18.24 28.01
C GLY A 20 -1.29 -18.81 26.72
N LYS A 21 -2.61 -19.01 26.71
CA LYS A 21 -3.35 -19.12 25.46
C LYS A 21 -3.19 -17.77 24.77
N GLN A 22 -2.45 -17.75 23.68
CA GLN A 22 -2.40 -16.62 22.78
C GLN A 22 -3.83 -16.44 22.25
N GLU A 23 -4.53 -15.41 22.71
CA GLU A 23 -5.86 -15.08 22.21
C GLU A 23 -5.73 -14.73 20.74
N GLN A 24 -6.45 -15.47 19.90
CA GLN A 24 -6.49 -15.22 18.48
C GLN A 24 -7.10 -13.83 18.27
N PRO A 25 -6.44 -12.91 17.54
CA PRO A 25 -6.89 -11.53 17.43
C PRO A 25 -8.32 -11.48 16.88
N THR A 26 -9.17 -10.72 17.57
CA THR A 26 -10.60 -10.61 17.28
C THR A 26 -10.91 -9.81 16.02
N SER A 27 -9.94 -9.05 15.53
CA SER A 27 -10.04 -8.31 14.28
C SER A 27 -8.68 -8.22 13.57
N ALA A 28 -8.72 -8.01 12.25
CA ALA A 28 -7.51 -7.76 11.47
C ALA A 28 -6.76 -6.49 11.94
N ALA A 29 -7.47 -5.51 12.52
CA ALA A 29 -6.88 -4.32 13.10
C ALA A 29 -6.06 -4.63 14.37
N ASP A 30 -6.54 -5.55 15.21
CA ASP A 30 -5.82 -5.99 16.41
C ASP A 30 -4.51 -6.71 16.04
N ALA A 31 -4.56 -7.55 15.00
CA ALA A 31 -3.38 -8.23 14.46
C ALA A 31 -2.34 -7.22 13.94
N VAL A 32 -2.76 -6.21 13.16
CA VAL A 32 -1.86 -5.17 12.64
C VAL A 32 -1.25 -4.33 13.77
N THR A 33 -2.04 -3.99 14.78
CA THR A 33 -1.57 -3.15 15.90
C THR A 33 -0.52 -3.87 16.75
N SER A 34 -0.67 -5.17 17.00
CA SER A 34 0.36 -5.96 17.70
C SER A 34 1.64 -6.10 16.88
N ILE A 35 1.54 -6.18 15.55
CA ILE A 35 2.71 -6.30 14.65
C ILE A 35 3.56 -5.03 14.66
N ILE A 36 2.92 -3.85 14.73
CA ILE A 36 3.62 -2.57 14.72
C ILE A 36 4.33 -2.29 16.06
N ALA A 37 3.82 -2.82 17.17
CA ALA A 37 4.32 -2.49 18.50
C ALA A 37 5.56 -3.27 18.96
N ASP A 38 5.85 -4.44 18.38
CA ASP A 38 6.88 -5.38 18.90
C ASP A 38 8.19 -5.45 18.09
N ASN A 39 8.34 -4.74 16.95
CA ASN A 39 9.37 -5.05 15.96
C ASN A 39 10.50 -3.99 15.78
N ASP A 40 11.27 -3.72 16.84
CA ASP A 40 12.46 -2.84 16.74
C ASP A 40 13.78 -3.58 16.39
N ASP A 41 13.85 -4.92 16.44
CA ASP A 41 15.12 -5.67 16.24
C ASP A 41 15.13 -6.65 15.02
N ASP A 42 13.98 -6.99 14.40
CA ASP A 42 13.89 -7.93 13.26
C ASP A 42 13.00 -7.38 12.10
N ARG A 43 13.56 -6.48 11.28
CA ARG A 43 12.84 -5.85 10.14
C ARG A 43 12.33 -6.84 9.07
N ASP A 44 12.99 -7.98 8.92
CA ASP A 44 12.58 -9.01 7.96
C ASP A 44 11.31 -9.75 8.43
N ASP A 45 11.11 -9.86 9.74
CA ASP A 45 9.91 -10.48 10.30
C ASP A 45 8.69 -9.57 10.10
N ALA A 46 8.80 -8.28 10.46
CA ALA A 46 7.72 -7.30 10.34
C ALA A 46 7.12 -7.22 8.92
N SER A 47 7.97 -7.36 7.90
CA SER A 47 7.55 -7.36 6.50
C SER A 47 6.72 -8.58 6.14
N THR A 48 7.16 -9.76 6.61
CA THR A 48 6.44 -11.01 6.44
C THR A 48 5.10 -10.95 7.16
N THR A 49 5.04 -10.31 8.33
CA THR A 49 3.80 -10.19 9.09
C THR A 49 2.76 -9.31 8.43
N ILE A 50 3.13 -8.18 7.80
CA ILE A 50 2.19 -7.31 7.08
C ILE A 50 1.55 -8.03 5.89
N ILE A 51 2.33 -8.82 5.15
CA ILE A 51 1.82 -9.60 4.02
C ILE A 51 0.88 -10.70 4.51
N GLN A 52 1.30 -11.45 5.54
CA GLN A 52 0.46 -12.49 6.11
C GLN A 52 -0.88 -11.93 6.62
N ALA A 53 -0.85 -10.76 7.27
CA ALA A 53 -2.07 -10.08 7.70
C ALA A 53 -3.01 -9.72 6.54
N GLN A 54 -2.48 -9.31 5.37
CA GLN A 54 -3.29 -9.08 4.17
C GLN A 54 -3.88 -10.37 3.61
N VAL A 55 -3.09 -11.44 3.55
CA VAL A 55 -3.54 -12.78 3.09
C VAL A 55 -4.68 -13.27 3.97
N ASP A 56 -4.52 -13.20 5.29
CA ASP A 56 -5.51 -13.67 6.26
C ASP A 56 -6.77 -12.80 6.22
N TRP A 57 -6.62 -11.48 6.04
CA TRP A 57 -7.75 -10.58 5.86
C TRP A 57 -8.57 -10.88 4.59
N ILE A 58 -7.90 -11.13 3.46
CA ILE A 58 -8.60 -11.54 2.22
C ILE A 58 -9.34 -12.86 2.41
N ARG A 59 -8.71 -13.85 3.04
CA ARG A 59 -9.33 -15.14 3.36
C ARG A 59 -10.51 -14.97 4.31
N HIS A 60 -10.41 -14.10 5.30
CA HIS A 60 -11.51 -13.78 6.23
C HIS A 60 -12.72 -13.17 5.50
N LEU A 61 -12.49 -12.35 4.48
CA LEU A 61 -13.55 -11.80 3.61
C LEU A 61 -14.10 -12.80 2.59
N GLY A 62 -13.67 -14.07 2.62
CA GLY A 62 -14.12 -15.12 1.70
C GLY A 62 -13.30 -15.21 0.41
N GLY A 63 -12.18 -14.51 0.33
CA GLY A 63 -11.23 -14.60 -0.77
C GLY A 63 -10.33 -15.84 -0.69
N THR A 64 -9.56 -16.07 -1.74
CA THR A 64 -8.58 -17.15 -1.78
C THR A 64 -7.25 -16.67 -2.37
N ILE A 65 -6.16 -17.28 -1.93
CA ILE A 65 -4.81 -17.09 -2.46
C ILE A 65 -4.21 -18.49 -2.57
N SER A 66 -3.76 -18.86 -3.77
CA SER A 66 -3.22 -20.18 -4.11
C SER A 66 -1.94 -20.44 -3.33
N ASP A 67 -1.81 -21.65 -2.78
CA ASP A 67 -0.59 -22.08 -2.08
C ASP A 67 0.58 -22.36 -3.03
N ARG A 68 0.34 -22.30 -4.36
CA ARG A 68 1.38 -22.39 -5.42
C ARG A 68 2.12 -21.08 -5.66
N ILE A 69 1.69 -20.00 -5.05
CA ILE A 69 2.41 -18.73 -5.07
C ILE A 69 2.90 -18.39 -3.66
N GLU A 70 4.00 -17.65 -3.62
CA GLU A 70 4.47 -16.97 -2.42
C GLU A 70 4.61 -15.48 -2.70
N ILE A 71 4.37 -14.70 -1.66
CA ILE A 71 4.62 -13.26 -1.67
C ILE A 71 5.84 -13.05 -0.79
N ARG A 72 6.94 -12.59 -1.39
CA ARG A 72 8.18 -12.33 -0.65
C ARG A 72 8.80 -11.02 -1.08
N ARG A 73 9.62 -10.46 -0.19
CA ARG A 73 10.41 -9.26 -0.49
C ARG A 73 11.36 -9.57 -1.65
N ILE A 74 11.47 -8.64 -2.58
CA ILE A 74 12.48 -8.68 -3.62
C ILE A 74 13.77 -8.14 -3.01
N VAL A 75 14.74 -9.02 -2.81
CA VAL A 75 16.10 -8.66 -2.41
C VAL A 75 16.93 -8.70 -3.68
N GLU A 76 17.31 -7.52 -4.20
CA GLU A 76 18.08 -7.41 -5.45
C GLU A 76 19.57 -7.75 -5.23
N ASP A 77 20.11 -7.47 -4.05
CA ASP A 77 21.45 -7.87 -3.64
C ASP A 77 21.46 -8.19 -2.14
N GLU A 78 22.02 -9.34 -1.75
CA GLU A 78 22.23 -9.70 -0.35
C GLU A 78 23.08 -8.67 0.41
N HIS A 79 23.88 -7.89 -0.33
CA HIS A 79 24.77 -6.85 0.21
C HIS A 79 24.10 -5.47 0.25
N ASP A 80 22.95 -5.29 -0.43
CA ASP A 80 22.20 -4.06 -0.42
C ASP A 80 20.86 -4.24 0.28
N GLN A 81 20.91 -4.35 1.61
CA GLN A 81 19.71 -4.33 2.45
C GLN A 81 18.95 -2.99 2.39
N GLN A 82 19.48 -1.98 1.66
CA GLN A 82 18.81 -0.71 1.39
C GLN A 82 18.11 -0.67 0.03
N SER A 83 18.29 -1.70 -0.82
CA SER A 83 17.62 -1.78 -2.12
C SER A 83 16.10 -1.87 -1.99
N THR A 84 15.44 -1.16 -2.90
CA THR A 84 14.05 -0.70 -2.88
C THR A 84 13.05 -1.70 -2.27
N PRO A 85 12.35 -1.34 -1.17
CA PRO A 85 11.52 -2.27 -0.44
C PRO A 85 10.22 -2.51 -1.21
N GLY A 86 10.14 -3.67 -1.86
CA GLY A 86 8.89 -4.10 -2.48
C GLY A 86 8.76 -5.60 -2.47
N PHE A 87 7.52 -6.05 -2.61
CA PHE A 87 7.20 -7.47 -2.73
C PHE A 87 7.01 -7.83 -4.18
N GLY A 88 7.23 -9.11 -4.45
CA GLY A 88 6.82 -9.78 -5.67
C GLY A 88 6.02 -11.02 -5.32
N ILE A 89 5.23 -11.47 -6.28
CA ILE A 89 4.57 -12.76 -6.24
C ILE A 89 5.39 -13.74 -7.09
N PHE A 90 5.75 -14.88 -6.51
CA PHE A 90 6.58 -15.89 -7.15
C PHE A 90 5.86 -17.23 -7.15
N ALA A 91 6.04 -18.02 -8.20
CA ALA A 91 5.58 -19.38 -8.23
C ALA A 91 6.47 -20.26 -7.33
N LYS A 92 5.85 -21.03 -6.44
CA LYS A 92 6.50 -22.09 -5.64
C LYS A 92 6.47 -23.43 -6.36
N GLU A 93 5.48 -23.61 -7.22
CA GLU A 93 5.21 -24.84 -7.97
C GLU A 93 4.72 -24.48 -9.39
N ASP A 94 4.67 -25.47 -10.28
CA ASP A 94 4.11 -25.29 -11.61
C ASP A 94 2.63 -24.86 -11.53
N ILE A 95 2.29 -23.79 -12.23
CA ILE A 95 0.94 -23.23 -12.31
C ILE A 95 0.33 -23.66 -13.64
N ALA A 96 -0.84 -24.32 -13.60
CA ALA A 96 -1.51 -24.73 -14.83
C ALA A 96 -2.14 -23.52 -15.55
N MET A 97 -2.31 -23.64 -16.88
CA MET A 97 -3.11 -22.67 -17.63
C MET A 97 -4.53 -22.61 -17.05
N ASP A 98 -5.08 -21.40 -16.97
CA ASP A 98 -6.40 -21.11 -16.38
C ASP A 98 -6.55 -21.44 -14.88
N GLU A 99 -5.45 -21.73 -14.18
CA GLU A 99 -5.46 -21.90 -12.73
C GLU A 99 -5.72 -20.55 -12.03
N THR A 100 -6.71 -20.52 -11.14
CA THR A 100 -7.02 -19.32 -10.36
C THR A 100 -6.00 -19.14 -9.25
N LEU A 101 -5.21 -18.07 -9.32
CA LEU A 101 -4.18 -17.77 -8.31
C LEU A 101 -4.72 -17.04 -7.08
N PHE A 102 -5.71 -16.19 -7.26
CA PHE A 102 -6.35 -15.50 -6.15
C PHE A 102 -7.76 -15.05 -6.55
N VAL A 103 -8.65 -15.02 -5.56
CA VAL A 103 -9.98 -14.44 -5.64
C VAL A 103 -10.05 -13.33 -4.60
N ILE A 104 -10.17 -12.09 -5.05
CA ILE A 104 -10.22 -10.92 -4.16
C ILE A 104 -11.68 -10.49 -3.98
N PRO A 105 -12.23 -10.55 -2.75
CA PRO A 105 -13.59 -10.10 -2.46
C PRO A 105 -13.76 -8.61 -2.76
N ARG A 106 -14.96 -8.19 -3.17
CA ARG A 106 -15.21 -6.80 -3.53
C ARG A 106 -15.01 -5.86 -2.35
N GLU A 107 -15.26 -6.33 -1.14
CA GLU A 107 -15.08 -5.64 0.13
C GLU A 107 -13.61 -5.28 0.42
N ALA A 108 -12.67 -6.04 -0.15
CA ALA A 108 -11.24 -5.79 -0.03
C ALA A 108 -10.74 -4.74 -1.03
N ILE A 109 -11.49 -4.46 -2.10
CA ILE A 109 -11.11 -3.50 -3.14
C ILE A 109 -11.32 -2.07 -2.62
N LEU A 110 -10.28 -1.23 -2.74
CA LEU A 110 -10.37 0.19 -2.43
C LEU A 110 -10.79 0.92 -3.71
N ASP A 111 -12.02 1.41 -3.72
CA ASP A 111 -12.61 2.16 -4.82
C ASP A 111 -12.97 3.59 -4.38
N GLU A 112 -13.87 4.24 -5.11
CA GLU A 112 -14.34 5.61 -4.85
C GLU A 112 -15.06 5.76 -3.49
N GLY A 113 -15.53 4.65 -2.90
CA GLY A 113 -16.21 4.65 -1.61
C GLY A 113 -17.48 5.52 -1.58
N GLU A 114 -17.60 6.36 -0.54
CA GLU A 114 -18.76 7.25 -0.34
C GLU A 114 -18.77 8.45 -1.30
N PHE A 115 -17.62 8.79 -1.91
CA PHE A 115 -17.49 9.89 -2.86
C PHE A 115 -18.22 9.62 -4.18
N ARG A 116 -18.78 8.42 -4.34
CA ARG A 116 -19.52 8.02 -5.53
C ARG A 116 -20.86 8.73 -5.69
N ASN A 117 -21.48 9.30 -4.64
CA ASN A 117 -22.93 9.59 -4.68
C ASN A 117 -23.34 11.06 -4.69
N ASP A 118 -22.44 12.03 -4.53
CA ASP A 118 -22.89 13.42 -4.28
C ASP A 118 -22.98 14.30 -5.55
N ASP A 119 -22.31 13.96 -6.66
CA ASP A 119 -22.33 14.78 -7.90
C ASP A 119 -22.22 13.95 -9.21
N GLU A 120 -22.75 12.70 -9.24
CA GLU A 120 -22.64 11.79 -10.41
C GLU A 120 -23.15 12.37 -11.75
N GLU A 121 -23.92 13.45 -11.73
CA GLU A 121 -24.49 14.06 -12.95
C GLU A 121 -23.54 15.05 -13.64
N GLN A 122 -22.56 15.63 -12.94
CA GLN A 122 -21.60 16.58 -13.54
C GLN A 122 -20.29 15.93 -14.03
N GLN A 123 -19.87 14.80 -13.47
CA GLN A 123 -18.65 14.11 -13.92
C GLN A 123 -18.87 13.16 -15.11
N ARG A 124 -20.08 12.61 -15.32
CA ARG A 124 -20.36 11.74 -16.48
C ARG A 124 -20.44 12.48 -17.82
N SER A 125 -20.56 13.81 -17.83
CA SER A 125 -20.72 14.61 -19.06
C SER A 125 -19.42 15.19 -19.62
N GLY A 126 -18.29 15.05 -18.93
CA GLY A 126 -17.00 15.55 -19.39
C GLY A 126 -16.18 14.43 -19.97
N THR A 127 -15.92 14.47 -21.28
CA THR A 127 -14.96 13.63 -22.03
C THR A 127 -13.49 13.80 -21.56
N SER A 128 -13.25 14.12 -20.30
CA SER A 128 -11.91 14.20 -19.73
C SER A 128 -11.40 12.76 -19.59
N SER A 129 -10.56 12.36 -20.52
CA SER A 129 -9.83 11.09 -20.51
C SER A 129 -8.75 11.04 -19.43
N SER A 130 -8.96 11.72 -18.29
CA SER A 130 -8.00 11.69 -17.19
C SER A 130 -7.95 10.26 -16.68
N SER A 131 -6.76 9.68 -16.69
CA SER A 131 -6.48 8.31 -16.24
C SER A 131 -6.56 8.17 -14.71
N ILE A 132 -6.91 9.24 -13.98
CA ILE A 132 -6.85 9.29 -12.52
C ILE A 132 -8.24 9.52 -11.93
N SER A 133 -8.71 8.56 -11.11
CA SER A 133 -9.94 8.71 -10.34
C SER A 133 -9.72 9.58 -9.10
N CYS A 134 -10.13 10.86 -9.16
CA CYS A 134 -10.07 11.78 -8.02
C CYS A 134 -10.76 11.21 -6.78
N ALA A 135 -11.94 10.60 -6.96
CA ALA A 135 -12.73 10.03 -5.87
C ALA A 135 -11.99 8.87 -5.18
N THR A 136 -11.29 8.03 -5.93
CA THR A 136 -10.49 6.94 -5.36
C THR A 136 -9.27 7.45 -4.63
N VAL A 137 -8.59 8.49 -5.14
CA VAL A 137 -7.47 9.14 -4.44
C VAL A 137 -7.94 9.76 -3.11
N TRP A 138 -9.08 10.44 -3.09
CA TRP A 138 -9.64 10.99 -1.85
C TRP A 138 -10.07 9.91 -0.86
N ASN A 139 -10.67 8.81 -1.35
CA ASN A 139 -10.98 7.68 -0.48
C ASN A 139 -9.68 7.07 0.09
N LEU A 140 -8.66 6.84 -0.73
CA LEU A 140 -7.35 6.37 -0.28
C LEU A 140 -6.80 7.29 0.82
N MET A 141 -6.79 8.60 0.59
CA MET A 141 -6.35 9.59 1.58
C MET A 141 -7.15 9.50 2.89
N LYS A 142 -8.47 9.33 2.82
CA LYS A 142 -9.33 9.09 4.00
C LYS A 142 -8.89 7.82 4.74
N GLN A 143 -8.69 6.71 4.03
CA GLN A 143 -8.28 5.43 4.64
C GLN A 143 -6.88 5.49 5.24
N LEU A 144 -5.94 6.20 4.61
CA LEU A 144 -4.59 6.42 5.12
C LEU A 144 -4.60 7.18 6.45
N ARG A 145 -5.48 8.18 6.60
CA ARG A 145 -5.63 8.92 7.87
C ARG A 145 -6.24 8.06 8.99
N LEU A 146 -7.12 7.12 8.63
CA LEU A 146 -7.68 6.18 9.60
C LEU A 146 -6.64 5.15 10.08
N GLY A 147 -5.65 4.82 9.25
CA GLY A 147 -4.60 3.88 9.62
C GLY A 147 -5.16 2.51 10.02
N SER A 148 -4.92 2.09 11.26
CA SER A 148 -5.43 0.82 11.80
C SER A 148 -6.95 0.78 12.01
N GLU A 149 -7.63 1.94 12.06
CA GLU A 149 -9.09 2.02 12.13
C GLU A 149 -9.77 1.83 10.76
N SER A 150 -8.98 1.81 9.68
CA SER A 150 -9.49 1.58 8.34
C SER A 150 -10.06 0.17 8.20
N LYS A 151 -11.18 0.02 7.49
CA LYS A 151 -11.66 -1.32 7.08
C LYS A 151 -10.68 -2.03 6.14
N TYR A 152 -9.75 -1.28 5.56
CA TYR A 152 -8.64 -1.74 4.73
C TYR A 152 -7.32 -1.79 5.51
N ALA A 153 -7.34 -1.81 6.85
CA ALA A 153 -6.16 -1.65 7.70
C ALA A 153 -4.93 -2.48 7.27
N PRO A 154 -5.03 -3.78 6.93
CA PRO A 154 -3.85 -4.54 6.48
C PRO A 154 -3.24 -4.00 5.18
N TYR A 155 -4.08 -3.55 4.24
CA TYR A 155 -3.62 -2.95 2.99
C TYR A 155 -3.06 -1.54 3.20
N ILE A 156 -3.69 -0.74 4.07
CA ILE A 156 -3.20 0.58 4.47
C ILE A 156 -1.85 0.50 5.17
N ALA A 157 -1.67 -0.46 6.09
CA ALA A 157 -0.38 -0.70 6.74
C ALA A 157 0.71 -1.05 5.73
N TYR A 158 0.39 -1.84 4.70
CA TYR A 158 1.29 -2.10 3.59
C TYR A 158 1.64 -0.84 2.80
N LEU A 159 0.65 -0.07 2.36
CA LEU A 159 0.91 1.17 1.63
C LEU A 159 1.76 2.14 2.45
N GLN A 160 1.44 2.28 3.74
CA GLN A 160 2.19 3.13 4.65
C GLN A 160 3.64 2.66 4.79
N THR A 161 3.86 1.40 5.15
CA THR A 161 5.22 0.86 5.38
C THR A 161 6.12 0.96 4.15
N TYR A 162 5.60 0.70 2.95
CA TYR A 162 6.44 0.56 1.75
C TYR A 162 6.46 1.77 0.82
N TYR A 163 5.41 2.57 0.85
CA TYR A 163 5.28 3.70 -0.07
C TYR A 163 5.18 5.05 0.64
N MET A 164 4.94 5.05 1.95
CA MET A 164 4.71 6.30 2.67
C MET A 164 5.57 6.56 3.89
N ASN A 165 6.24 5.55 4.41
CA ASN A 165 7.05 5.70 5.61
C ASN A 165 8.35 6.42 5.26
N SER A 166 8.35 7.72 5.51
CA SER A 166 9.51 8.60 5.44
C SER A 166 9.80 9.11 6.85
N SER A 167 10.24 8.22 7.73
CA SER A 167 10.92 8.66 8.95
C SER A 167 12.19 9.46 8.61
N ASP A 168 12.74 9.24 7.41
CA ASP A 168 13.72 10.12 6.77
C ASP A 168 13.03 11.03 5.76
N GLU A 169 13.32 12.32 5.85
CA GLU A 169 12.73 13.51 5.20
C GLU A 169 12.52 13.47 3.66
N VAL A 170 12.80 12.35 2.99
CA VAL A 170 12.70 12.20 1.54
C VAL A 170 11.87 10.96 1.21
N VAL A 171 10.54 11.12 1.18
CA VAL A 171 9.70 10.24 0.36
C VAL A 171 10.29 10.29 -1.05
N ARG A 172 10.80 9.16 -1.56
CA ARG A 172 11.29 9.08 -2.93
C ARG A 172 10.14 8.64 -3.82
N PRO A 173 9.49 9.55 -4.55
CA PRO A 173 8.48 9.15 -5.52
C PRO A 173 9.10 8.19 -6.51
N THR A 174 8.47 7.03 -6.67
CA THR A 174 8.99 5.99 -7.56
C THR A 174 8.65 6.29 -9.03
N ILE A 175 7.71 7.21 -9.28
CA ILE A 175 7.33 7.66 -10.62
C ILE A 175 7.87 9.06 -10.95
N PRO A 176 8.19 9.34 -12.23
CA PRO A 176 8.88 10.58 -12.58
C PRO A 176 8.12 11.86 -12.27
N SER A 177 6.78 11.83 -12.27
CA SER A 177 5.96 12.99 -11.91
C SER A 177 6.19 13.52 -10.49
N GLY A 178 6.70 12.69 -9.57
CA GLY A 178 7.09 13.15 -8.24
C GLY A 178 8.57 13.52 -8.11
N TRP A 179 9.43 13.18 -9.08
CA TRP A 179 10.88 13.42 -8.97
C TRP A 179 11.23 14.89 -8.78
N SER A 180 12.46 15.16 -8.35
CA SER A 180 12.99 16.53 -8.33
C SER A 180 12.96 17.12 -9.75
N THR A 181 12.86 18.45 -9.85
CA THR A 181 12.86 19.15 -11.14
C THR A 181 14.07 18.74 -12.01
N ALA A 182 15.26 18.64 -11.42
CA ALA A 182 16.45 18.20 -12.13
C ALA A 182 16.34 16.75 -12.65
N GLY A 183 15.70 15.86 -11.90
CA GLY A 183 15.43 14.47 -12.33
C GLY A 183 14.42 14.41 -13.48
N GLN A 184 13.36 15.21 -13.41
CA GLN A 184 12.37 15.34 -14.48
C GLN A 184 13.00 15.89 -15.77
N GLU A 185 13.79 16.96 -15.68
CA GLU A 185 14.51 17.54 -16.82
C GLU A 185 15.50 16.54 -17.44
N LEU A 186 16.23 15.79 -16.61
CA LEU A 186 17.13 14.76 -17.10
C LEU A 186 16.36 13.67 -17.87
N LEU A 187 15.23 13.19 -17.32
CA LEU A 187 14.40 12.20 -18.00
C LEU A 187 13.90 12.71 -19.35
N LEU A 188 13.36 13.92 -19.40
CA LEU A 188 12.87 14.53 -20.64
C LEU A 188 13.95 14.59 -21.72
N ARG A 189 15.20 14.91 -21.35
CA ARG A 189 16.32 14.92 -22.30
C ARG A 189 16.68 13.53 -22.85
N LEU A 190 16.36 12.46 -22.12
CA LEU A 190 16.62 11.09 -22.52
C LEU A 190 15.50 10.52 -23.40
N VAL A 191 14.24 10.85 -23.09
CA VAL A 191 13.06 10.27 -23.77
C VAL A 191 12.54 11.11 -24.93
N VAL A 192 12.83 12.41 -24.95
CA VAL A 192 12.53 13.32 -26.05
C VAL A 192 13.85 13.66 -26.77
N PRO A 193 14.29 12.84 -27.74
CA PRO A 193 15.52 13.13 -28.47
C PRO A 193 15.39 14.50 -29.16
N ASN A 194 16.36 15.38 -28.93
CA ASN A 194 16.38 16.72 -29.48
C ASN A 194 16.31 16.69 -31.03
N GLU A 195 15.20 17.18 -31.58
CA GLU A 195 15.06 17.91 -32.85
C GLU A 195 15.32 17.21 -34.21
N LEU A 196 15.43 15.89 -34.35
CA LEU A 196 15.76 15.32 -35.68
C LEU A 196 14.85 14.28 -36.33
N ASP A 197 13.84 13.73 -35.65
CA ASP A 197 12.77 12.98 -36.34
C ASP A 197 11.50 12.97 -35.47
N GLU A 198 10.40 13.52 -35.97
CA GLU A 198 9.10 13.67 -35.28
C GLU A 198 8.38 12.34 -34.99
N THR A 199 9.04 11.18 -35.11
CA THR A 199 8.35 9.89 -35.21
C THR A 199 8.57 8.90 -34.07
N ASP A 200 9.51 9.11 -33.14
CA ASP A 200 9.83 8.09 -32.13
C ASP A 200 9.98 8.67 -30.71
N ASP A 201 8.91 9.26 -30.16
CA ASP A 201 8.85 9.47 -28.70
C ASP A 201 8.93 8.11 -28.00
N LEU A 202 9.93 7.94 -27.13
CA LEU A 202 10.06 6.71 -26.36
C LEU A 202 8.96 6.69 -25.28
N PRO A 203 8.28 5.54 -25.09
CA PRO A 203 7.30 5.41 -24.03
C PRO A 203 7.95 5.56 -22.64
N PRO A 204 7.17 5.99 -21.63
CA PRO A 204 5.77 6.39 -21.72
C PRO A 204 5.62 7.83 -22.24
N SER A 205 4.51 8.11 -22.92
CA SER A 205 4.11 9.49 -23.20
C SER A 205 3.90 10.24 -21.89
N GLU A 206 4.41 11.47 -21.82
CA GLU A 206 4.16 12.40 -20.71
C GLU A 206 4.57 11.84 -19.32
N PRO A 207 5.82 11.36 -19.13
CA PRO A 207 6.24 10.63 -17.93
C PRO A 207 6.17 11.45 -16.64
N ILE A 208 6.12 12.78 -16.74
CA ILE A 208 6.24 13.71 -15.61
C ILE A 208 4.96 14.51 -15.32
N THR A 209 3.93 14.44 -16.16
CA THR A 209 2.77 15.34 -16.07
C THR A 209 1.66 14.80 -15.17
N TRP A 210 1.62 13.49 -14.88
CA TRP A 210 0.49 12.87 -14.18
C TRP A 210 0.11 13.53 -12.86
N LEU A 211 1.09 14.00 -12.06
CA LEU A 211 0.78 14.69 -10.80
C LEU A 211 0.20 16.10 -11.06
N ALA A 212 0.70 16.80 -12.07
CA ALA A 212 0.15 18.09 -12.48
C ALA A 212 -1.26 17.95 -13.09
N GLU A 213 -1.51 16.88 -13.84
CA GLU A 213 -2.84 16.52 -14.35
C GLU A 213 -3.81 16.18 -13.22
N TYR A 214 -3.36 15.44 -12.21
CA TYR A 214 -4.11 15.22 -10.98
C TYR A 214 -4.44 16.56 -10.30
N ASP A 215 -3.45 17.43 -10.10
CA ASP A 215 -3.68 18.76 -9.50
C ASP A 215 -4.67 19.60 -10.32
N GLU A 216 -4.64 19.47 -11.65
CA GLU A 216 -5.53 20.18 -12.55
C GLU A 216 -6.96 19.65 -12.51
N THR A 217 -7.11 18.32 -12.46
CA THR A 217 -8.39 17.61 -12.57
C THR A 217 -9.07 17.47 -11.21
N CYS A 218 -8.29 17.11 -10.19
CA CYS A 218 -8.74 16.72 -8.86
C CYS A 218 -8.43 17.77 -7.79
N GLY A 219 -7.52 18.72 -8.04
CA GLY A 219 -7.18 19.75 -7.06
C GLY A 219 -8.42 20.54 -6.65
N SER A 220 -8.60 20.75 -5.33
CA SER A 220 -9.79 21.40 -4.78
C SER A 220 -10.09 22.71 -5.51
N SER A 221 -11.14 22.72 -6.32
CA SER A 221 -11.62 23.91 -7.02
C SER A 221 -12.32 24.84 -6.02
N THR A 222 -11.54 25.53 -5.20
CA THR A 222 -11.99 26.76 -4.56
C THR A 222 -11.52 27.93 -5.40
N SER A 223 -12.16 28.09 -6.56
CA SER A 223 -12.41 29.36 -7.27
C SER A 223 -11.38 30.51 -7.16
N SER A 224 -10.88 30.93 -8.34
CA SER A 224 -10.33 32.26 -8.70
C SER A 224 -8.81 32.33 -8.85
N THR A 225 -8.38 32.18 -10.12
CA THR A 225 -7.25 32.88 -10.79
C THR A 225 -5.83 32.77 -10.23
N THR A 226 -5.60 32.10 -9.11
CA THR A 226 -4.24 31.81 -8.62
C THR A 226 -4.30 30.51 -7.81
N ARG A 227 -4.21 29.37 -8.49
CA ARG A 227 -4.27 28.04 -7.84
C ARG A 227 -3.16 27.93 -6.80
N LYS A 228 -3.56 27.58 -5.58
CA LYS A 228 -2.64 27.24 -4.49
C LYS A 228 -2.47 25.73 -4.55
N LYS A 229 -1.24 25.26 -4.82
CA LYS A 229 -0.84 23.85 -4.68
C LYS A 229 -1.46 23.28 -3.40
N SER A 230 -2.00 22.06 -3.44
CA SER A 230 -2.50 21.41 -2.23
C SER A 230 -1.43 21.51 -1.16
N LYS A 231 -1.82 21.99 0.02
CA LYS A 231 -0.89 22.15 1.12
C LYS A 231 -0.66 20.85 1.88
N ASP A 232 -1.42 19.80 1.57
CA ASP A 232 -1.32 18.53 2.27
C ASP A 232 -0.38 17.58 1.51
N PRO A 233 0.84 17.32 2.01
CA PRO A 233 1.77 16.38 1.37
C PRO A 233 1.19 14.97 1.24
N LEU A 234 0.22 14.61 2.10
CA LEU A 234 -0.47 13.33 2.04
C LEU A 234 -1.28 13.16 0.75
N GLU A 235 -1.81 14.26 0.20
CA GLU A 235 -2.59 14.22 -1.03
C GLU A 235 -1.72 13.89 -2.24
N ASP A 236 -0.62 14.63 -2.42
CA ASP A 236 0.37 14.36 -3.47
C ASP A 236 0.86 12.89 -3.36
N GLN A 237 1.13 12.44 -2.13
CA GLN A 237 1.60 11.09 -1.87
C GLN A 237 0.54 10.02 -2.19
N ALA A 238 -0.72 10.23 -1.80
CA ALA A 238 -1.83 9.34 -2.15
C ALA A 238 -2.05 9.27 -3.66
N ALA A 239 -1.98 10.41 -4.37
CA ALA A 239 -2.10 10.46 -5.83
C ALA A 239 -0.96 9.68 -6.51
N LEU A 240 0.28 9.86 -6.05
CA LEU A 240 1.43 9.13 -6.57
C LEU A 240 1.34 7.61 -6.32
N VAL A 241 0.85 7.19 -5.14
CA VAL A 241 0.61 5.78 -4.83
C VAL A 241 -0.49 5.21 -5.72
N PHE A 242 -1.59 5.93 -5.91
CA PHE A 242 -2.66 5.54 -6.81
C PHE A 242 -2.17 5.43 -8.26
N LEU A 243 -1.39 6.39 -8.75
CA LEU A 243 -0.79 6.33 -10.10
C LEU A 243 0.14 5.12 -10.31
N GLN A 244 0.79 4.65 -9.24
CA GLN A 244 1.68 3.50 -9.30
C GLN A 244 0.94 2.16 -9.27
N LYS A 245 -0.21 2.10 -8.58
CA LYS A 245 -0.85 0.85 -8.15
C LYS A 245 -2.27 0.69 -8.66
N GLY A 246 -2.98 1.79 -8.85
CA GLY A 246 -4.36 1.81 -9.28
C GLY A 246 -4.54 1.11 -10.62
N TRP A 247 -5.62 0.33 -10.69
CA TRP A 247 -6.16 -0.22 -11.91
C TRP A 247 -7.43 0.57 -12.25
N ASP A 248 -7.39 1.34 -13.32
CA ASP A 248 -8.47 2.25 -13.74
C ASP A 248 -8.92 3.19 -12.60
N THR A 249 -9.96 2.79 -11.87
CA THR A 249 -10.61 3.55 -10.79
C THR A 249 -10.50 2.87 -9.43
N VAL A 250 -9.77 1.76 -9.30
CA VAL A 250 -9.71 0.96 -8.06
C VAL A 250 -8.28 0.57 -7.71
N MET A 251 -8.04 0.19 -6.45
CA MET A 251 -6.80 -0.43 -5.99
C MET A 251 -7.11 -1.80 -5.40
N ILE A 252 -6.30 -2.80 -5.74
CA ILE A 252 -6.59 -4.20 -5.45
C ILE A 252 -5.46 -4.78 -4.59
N PRO A 253 -5.70 -5.02 -3.29
CA PRO A 253 -4.69 -5.62 -2.41
C PRO A 253 -4.16 -6.94 -2.97
N ILE A 254 -2.90 -7.26 -2.69
CA ILE A 254 -2.13 -8.38 -3.25
C ILE A 254 -1.88 -8.26 -4.77
N TYR A 255 -2.90 -7.96 -5.57
CA TYR A 255 -2.74 -7.73 -7.00
C TYR A 255 -1.75 -6.57 -7.26
N ASP A 256 -1.83 -5.50 -6.49
CA ASP A 256 -0.92 -4.35 -6.57
C ASP A 256 0.55 -4.69 -6.24
N MET A 257 0.82 -5.89 -5.72
CA MET A 257 2.19 -6.41 -5.51
C MET A 257 2.76 -7.07 -6.76
N LEU A 258 1.91 -7.42 -7.73
CA LEU A 258 2.36 -7.77 -9.07
C LEU A 258 2.93 -6.49 -9.68
N ARG A 259 4.25 -6.45 -9.87
CA ARG A 259 4.96 -5.31 -10.48
C ARG A 259 4.72 -5.25 -12.00
N HIS A 260 3.46 -5.29 -12.42
CA HIS A 260 3.05 -4.97 -13.77
C HIS A 260 2.40 -3.60 -13.74
N ARG A 261 3.03 -2.62 -14.42
CA ARG A 261 2.25 -1.50 -14.91
C ARG A 261 1.36 -2.10 -16.01
N ASN A 262 0.10 -2.29 -15.69
CA ASN A 262 -0.91 -2.57 -16.70
C ASN A 262 -1.18 -1.25 -17.39
N GLY A 263 -0.33 -0.89 -18.35
CA GLY A 263 -0.66 0.21 -19.24
C GLY A 263 -2.03 -0.06 -19.85
N GLU A 264 -2.87 0.95 -19.94
CA GLU A 264 -3.97 0.91 -20.90
C GLU A 264 -3.32 0.60 -22.26
N ASN A 265 -3.57 -0.59 -22.80
CA ASN A 265 -3.37 -0.82 -24.22
C ASN A 265 -4.45 0.01 -24.92
N LYS A 266 -4.19 1.31 -25.15
CA LYS A 266 -4.97 2.11 -26.08
C LYS A 266 -4.73 1.62 -27.51
#